data_AF-V4BY53-F1
#
_entry.id   AF-V4BY53-F1
#
_cell.length_a   1.000
_cell.length_b   1.000
_cell.length_c   1.000
_cell.angle_alpha   90.00
_cell.angle_beta   90.00
_cell.angle_gamma   90.00
#
_symmetry.space_group_name_H-M   'P 1'
#
loop_
_entity.id
_entity.type
_entity.pdbx_description
1 polymer ?
#
loop_
_entity_poly.entity_id
_entity_poly.type
_entity_poly.pdbx_seq_one_letter_code
_entity_poly.pdbx_strand_id
1 'polypeptide(L)'
;MAGVSKRLWLSVVILCVLQNQHQVRGSCPDQDKSLKRWSSDASWPDGKKPGLNDEVNIDSAILLDESPPELHHITIQPNGRLVWSQEGDFNLTLKHILVFGSMEIGSEDCTFKRKTHILLRGMRGQYSISIGEHLFGEKFIGIAPGGTLEIHGEKKLSWTKLTKTVPKLIPSNGLVFNHQDSSSAKMNSRKAGIVVYAFDHINARVMSSRFYDIGSIPRLSRTDSSDLTRFINDVPHDEIIALALNQNVEHPAVDLKPVFRALRGLGFNLEYEITHGHSNDAVVFIAQKGHPHNTKQALSPYVKTDFQHATATLTVGNHRYSIESFIDNANSDNSRVDFRVTSVAASHPILNLLDDVSTWNPGKKLKAQMYWLLLKPSKFIIFEKTSLLVILNIRKR
;
A
#
# COMPACT_ATOMS: atom_id res chain seq x y z
N MET A 1 78.19 -44.91 10.33
CA MET A 1 77.34 -46.09 10.07
C MET A 1 76.40 -46.28 11.26
N ALA A 2 75.22 -46.88 11.01
CA ALA A 2 74.15 -47.35 11.92
C ALA A 2 74.30 -47.25 13.47
N GLY A 3 73.19 -46.98 14.19
CA GLY A 3 73.19 -47.15 15.66
C GLY A 3 71.99 -46.72 16.55
N VAL A 4 70.73 -46.96 16.15
CA VAL A 4 69.56 -47.31 17.01
C VAL A 4 69.33 -46.62 18.38
N SER A 5 68.17 -45.93 18.53
CA SER A 5 67.22 -45.92 19.69
C SER A 5 66.34 -44.65 19.67
N LYS A 6 65.11 -44.56 20.22
CA LYS A 6 64.01 -45.51 20.57
C LYS A 6 62.71 -44.65 20.78
N ARG A 7 61.52 -45.28 20.94
CA ARG A 7 60.14 -44.71 21.07
C ARG A 7 59.43 -44.61 19.70
N LEU A 8 58.63 -45.57 19.22
CA LEU A 8 57.53 -46.37 19.81
C LEU A 8 56.24 -45.54 20.02
N TRP A 9 55.11 -46.11 19.57
CA TRP A 9 53.69 -45.64 19.61
C TRP A 9 53.19 -44.70 18.50
N LEU A 10 52.24 -45.22 17.70
CA LEU A 10 51.05 -44.60 17.05
C LEU A 10 50.78 -45.20 15.66
N SER A 11 50.21 -46.41 15.60
CA SER A 11 49.79 -47.06 14.34
C SER A 11 48.64 -48.07 14.51
N VAL A 12 47.62 -47.74 15.31
CA VAL A 12 46.31 -48.42 15.32
C VAL A 12 45.23 -47.35 15.54
N VAL A 13 44.02 -47.57 14.98
CA VAL A 13 42.85 -46.68 15.04
C VAL A 13 42.92 -45.42 14.14
N ILE A 14 43.00 -45.65 12.83
CA ILE A 14 42.29 -44.81 11.84
C ILE A 14 41.43 -45.75 10.98
N LEU A 15 40.38 -46.29 11.60
CA LEU A 15 39.27 -46.98 10.94
C LEU A 15 37.98 -46.53 11.65
N CYS A 16 36.89 -46.38 10.89
CA CYS A 16 35.60 -45.85 11.35
C CYS A 16 35.59 -44.40 11.88
N VAL A 17 35.51 -43.42 10.98
CA VAL A 17 34.26 -42.61 10.80
C VAL A 17 34.17 -42.15 9.33
N LEU A 18 33.66 -43.02 8.45
CA LEU A 18 32.99 -42.60 7.23
C LEU A 18 31.51 -42.99 7.36
N GLN A 19 30.83 -42.37 8.31
CA GLN A 19 29.39 -42.45 8.39
C GLN A 19 28.80 -41.55 7.30
N ASN A 20 28.12 -42.21 6.36
CA ASN A 20 27.26 -41.63 5.34
C ASN A 20 26.55 -40.35 5.80
N GLN A 21 27.04 -39.19 5.36
CA GLN A 21 26.16 -38.03 5.21
C GLN A 21 25.31 -38.22 3.96
N HIS A 22 24.32 -39.12 4.07
CA HIS A 22 23.15 -39.02 3.21
C HIS A 22 22.47 -37.69 3.56
N GLN A 23 22.64 -36.69 2.70
CA GLN A 23 21.75 -35.54 2.70
C GLN A 23 20.33 -36.03 2.40
N VAL A 24 19.56 -36.26 3.46
CA VAL A 24 18.10 -36.29 3.36
C VAL A 24 17.70 -34.89 2.95
N ARG A 25 17.39 -34.69 1.65
CA ARG A 25 16.62 -33.52 1.23
C ARG A 25 15.36 -33.50 2.09
N GLY A 26 15.15 -32.44 2.87
CA GLY A 26 14.03 -32.37 3.81
C GLY A 26 12.73 -32.62 3.07
N SER A 27 11.99 -33.65 3.47
CA SER A 27 10.60 -33.81 3.03
C SER A 27 9.80 -32.58 3.47
N CYS A 28 8.88 -32.12 2.63
CA CYS A 28 8.04 -30.98 2.98
C CYS A 28 7.31 -31.25 4.31
N PRO A 29 7.15 -30.25 5.21
CA PRO A 29 6.60 -30.49 6.54
C PRO A 29 5.17 -31.05 6.48
N ASP A 30 4.39 -30.69 5.45
CA ASP A 30 3.03 -31.19 5.21
C ASP A 30 2.96 -32.64 4.70
N GLN A 31 4.11 -33.25 4.37
CA GLN A 31 4.21 -34.65 3.94
C GLN A 31 4.58 -35.61 5.08
N ASP A 32 4.71 -35.11 6.31
CA ASP A 32 4.93 -35.92 7.50
C ASP A 32 3.72 -36.84 7.76
N LYS A 33 3.95 -38.16 7.67
CA LYS A 33 2.91 -39.19 7.81
C LYS A 33 2.34 -39.29 9.23
N SER A 34 2.95 -38.64 10.22
CA SER A 34 2.41 -38.57 11.59
C SER A 34 1.31 -37.52 11.75
N LEU A 35 1.13 -36.62 10.78
CA LEU A 35 0.12 -35.57 10.83
C LEU A 35 -1.29 -36.15 10.68
N LYS A 36 -2.18 -35.74 11.60
CA LYS A 36 -3.62 -35.98 11.49
C LYS A 36 -4.28 -34.81 10.77
N ARG A 37 -5.22 -35.07 9.85
CA ARG A 37 -5.94 -34.02 9.11
C ARG A 37 -6.90 -33.24 10.01
N TRP A 38 -6.88 -31.91 9.95
CA TRP A 38 -7.84 -31.05 10.66
C TRP A 38 -9.28 -31.42 10.31
N SER A 39 -9.52 -31.69 9.01
CA SER A 39 -10.83 -32.05 8.45
C SER A 39 -11.44 -33.34 9.01
N SER A 40 -10.65 -34.20 9.65
CA SER A 40 -11.05 -35.48 10.23
C SER A 40 -11.47 -35.33 11.69
N ASP A 41 -12.71 -35.70 12.00
CA ASP A 41 -13.25 -35.70 13.37
C ASP A 41 -12.43 -36.56 14.34
N ALA A 42 -11.85 -37.68 13.87
CA ALA A 42 -11.00 -38.56 14.66
C ALA A 42 -9.63 -37.96 15.04
N SER A 43 -9.30 -36.76 14.54
CA SER A 43 -8.08 -36.05 14.94
C SER A 43 -8.21 -35.37 16.31
N TRP A 44 -9.44 -35.23 16.81
CA TRP A 44 -9.79 -34.37 17.95
C TRP A 44 -10.30 -35.19 19.16
N PRO A 45 -10.07 -34.73 20.41
CA PRO A 45 -10.37 -35.51 21.62
C PRO A 45 -11.83 -35.97 21.73
N ASP A 46 -12.78 -35.12 21.36
CA ASP A 46 -14.23 -35.39 21.45
C ASP A 46 -14.77 -36.17 20.24
N GLY A 47 -13.90 -36.64 19.33
CA GLY A 47 -14.31 -37.29 18.08
C GLY A 47 -15.13 -36.36 17.16
N LYS A 48 -14.86 -35.06 17.24
CA LYS A 48 -15.52 -33.99 16.48
C LYS A 48 -14.56 -32.82 16.30
N LYS A 49 -14.45 -32.29 15.08
CA LYS A 49 -13.58 -31.14 14.78
C LYS A 49 -14.13 -29.79 15.30
N PRO A 50 -13.25 -28.80 15.56
CA PRO A 50 -13.63 -27.48 16.06
C PRO A 50 -14.66 -26.76 15.19
N GLY A 51 -15.66 -26.20 15.86
CA GLY A 51 -16.73 -25.39 15.30
C GLY A 51 -16.54 -23.88 15.52
N LEU A 52 -17.65 -23.14 15.38
CA LEU A 52 -17.68 -21.69 15.51
C LEU A 52 -17.42 -21.24 16.97
N ASN A 53 -16.44 -20.36 17.13
CA ASN A 53 -15.98 -19.77 18.39
C ASN A 53 -15.45 -20.81 19.40
N ASP A 54 -14.96 -21.96 18.94
CA ASP A 54 -14.32 -22.94 19.80
C ASP A 54 -12.91 -22.51 20.22
N GLU A 55 -12.48 -22.99 21.40
CA GLU A 55 -11.13 -22.83 21.94
C GLU A 55 -10.31 -24.08 21.61
N VAL A 56 -9.33 -23.95 20.73
CA VAL A 56 -8.65 -25.13 20.16
C VAL A 56 -7.30 -25.35 20.82
N ASN A 57 -7.16 -26.47 21.53
CA ASN A 57 -5.89 -26.95 22.04
C ASN A 57 -5.30 -28.00 21.10
N ILE A 58 -4.09 -27.76 20.60
CA ILE A 58 -3.37 -28.68 19.72
C ILE A 58 -2.25 -29.33 20.54
N ASP A 59 -2.41 -30.61 20.87
CA ASP A 59 -1.50 -31.41 21.70
C ASP A 59 -0.69 -32.46 20.91
N SER A 60 -1.00 -32.58 19.62
CA SER A 60 -0.42 -33.55 18.68
C SER A 60 -0.20 -32.89 17.31
N ALA A 61 0.32 -33.63 16.34
CA ALA A 61 0.65 -33.09 15.02
C ALA A 61 -0.60 -33.03 14.12
N ILE A 62 -1.02 -31.81 13.76
CA ILE A 62 -2.22 -31.51 12.96
C ILE A 62 -1.82 -30.85 11.63
N LEU A 63 -2.34 -31.39 10.53
CA LEU A 63 -2.29 -30.81 9.19
C LEU A 63 -3.56 -29.98 8.94
N LEU A 64 -3.42 -28.67 8.75
CA LEU A 64 -4.51 -27.80 8.33
C LEU A 64 -4.80 -28.02 6.84
N ASP A 65 -5.82 -28.82 6.55
CA ASP A 65 -6.25 -29.24 5.21
C ASP A 65 -7.68 -28.76 4.84
N GLU A 66 -8.26 -27.88 5.66
CA GLU A 66 -9.47 -27.13 5.36
C GLU A 66 -9.38 -25.72 5.98
N SER A 67 -10.29 -24.81 5.60
CA SER A 67 -10.48 -23.56 6.36
C SER A 67 -11.53 -23.80 7.45
N PRO A 68 -11.18 -23.73 8.75
CA PRO A 68 -12.14 -23.93 9.83
C PRO A 68 -13.15 -22.76 9.90
N PRO A 69 -14.26 -22.92 10.64
CA PRO A 69 -15.08 -21.79 11.08
C PRO A 69 -14.26 -20.74 11.84
N GLU A 70 -14.83 -19.55 12.07
CA GLU A 70 -14.20 -18.54 12.93
C GLU A 70 -14.04 -19.10 14.35
N LEU A 71 -12.80 -19.28 14.81
CA LEU A 71 -12.47 -19.86 16.13
C LEU A 71 -12.34 -18.77 17.18
N HIS A 72 -12.40 -19.12 18.47
CA HIS A 72 -12.05 -18.17 19.53
C HIS A 72 -10.53 -17.94 19.54
N HIS A 73 -9.76 -19.01 19.76
CA HIS A 73 -8.30 -18.98 19.75
C HIS A 73 -7.70 -20.37 19.49
N ILE A 74 -6.41 -20.42 19.15
CA ILE A 74 -5.63 -21.67 19.06
C ILE A 74 -4.46 -21.59 20.05
N THR A 75 -4.30 -22.64 20.86
CA THR A 75 -3.10 -22.86 21.68
C THR A 75 -2.41 -24.15 21.25
N ILE A 76 -1.20 -24.04 20.72
CA ILE A 76 -0.35 -25.18 20.35
C ILE A 76 0.52 -25.52 21.56
N GLN A 77 0.24 -26.66 22.19
CA GLN A 77 0.93 -27.17 23.38
C GLN A 77 2.36 -27.62 23.03
N PRO A 78 3.27 -27.85 24.01
CA PRO A 78 4.68 -28.18 23.74
C PRO A 78 4.93 -29.38 22.81
N ASN A 79 4.04 -30.38 22.81
CA ASN A 79 4.10 -31.55 21.91
C ASN A 79 3.22 -31.40 20.64
N GLY A 80 2.47 -30.31 20.55
CA GLY A 80 1.59 -29.99 19.43
C GLY A 80 2.36 -29.41 18.24
N ARG A 81 1.88 -29.69 17.04
CA ARG A 81 2.39 -29.09 15.79
C ARG A 81 1.21 -28.71 14.91
N LEU A 82 1.19 -27.50 14.36
CA LEU A 82 0.21 -27.08 13.35
C LEU A 82 0.92 -26.80 12.03
N VAL A 83 0.65 -27.61 11.02
CA VAL A 83 1.30 -27.56 9.71
C VAL A 83 0.29 -27.20 8.62
N TRP A 84 0.61 -26.25 7.74
CA TRP A 84 -0.26 -25.89 6.60
C TRP A 84 -0.10 -26.86 5.42
N SER A 85 -1.20 -27.45 4.96
CA SER A 85 -1.22 -28.30 3.75
C SER A 85 -0.98 -27.52 2.47
N GLN A 86 -0.15 -28.05 1.56
CA GLN A 86 0.00 -27.50 0.20
C GLN A 86 -1.12 -27.94 -0.77
N GLU A 87 -2.14 -28.65 -0.30
CA GLU A 87 -3.27 -29.10 -1.13
C GLU A 87 -4.19 -27.95 -1.56
N GLY A 88 -4.29 -26.86 -0.80
CA GLY A 88 -5.22 -25.75 -1.08
C GLY A 88 -4.92 -24.43 -0.37
N ASP A 89 -5.74 -23.42 -0.64
CA ASP A 89 -5.64 -22.08 -0.04
C ASP A 89 -6.44 -22.05 1.28
N PHE A 90 -5.84 -22.50 2.38
CA PHE A 90 -6.48 -22.63 3.69
C PHE A 90 -6.23 -21.42 4.60
N ASN A 91 -7.31 -20.91 5.22
CA ASN A 91 -7.31 -19.65 5.97
C ASN A 91 -7.80 -19.87 7.41
N LEU A 92 -7.34 -19.04 8.33
CA LEU A 92 -7.80 -19.01 9.73
C LEU A 92 -8.41 -17.64 10.06
N THR A 93 -9.51 -17.64 10.82
CA THR A 93 -10.09 -16.44 11.42
C THR A 93 -10.32 -16.69 12.90
N LEU A 94 -9.69 -15.90 13.78
CA LEU A 94 -9.72 -16.09 15.23
C LEU A 94 -9.20 -14.86 15.98
N LYS A 95 -9.20 -14.86 17.31
CA LYS A 95 -8.67 -13.72 18.09
C LYS A 95 -7.14 -13.72 18.16
N HIS A 96 -6.53 -14.85 18.50
CA HIS A 96 -5.07 -14.98 18.64
C HIS A 96 -4.61 -16.44 18.45
N ILE A 97 -3.32 -16.64 18.17
CA ILE A 97 -2.63 -17.94 18.22
C ILE A 97 -1.54 -17.86 19.28
N LEU A 98 -1.42 -18.90 20.10
CA LEU A 98 -0.36 -19.08 21.09
C LEU A 98 0.41 -20.37 20.80
N VAL A 99 1.74 -20.32 20.80
CA VAL A 99 2.60 -21.41 20.34
C VAL A 99 3.65 -21.76 21.39
N PHE A 100 3.47 -22.88 22.08
CA PHE A 100 4.48 -23.56 22.90
C PHE A 100 5.16 -24.73 22.16
N GLY A 101 4.46 -25.33 21.18
CA GLY A 101 4.99 -26.33 20.25
C GLY A 101 5.49 -25.71 18.95
N SER A 102 5.17 -26.28 17.78
CA SER A 102 5.53 -25.69 16.48
C SER A 102 4.34 -25.23 15.64
N MET A 103 4.56 -24.17 14.86
CA MET A 103 3.67 -23.71 13.79
C MET A 103 4.46 -23.58 12.49
N GLU A 104 4.06 -24.30 11.45
CA GLU A 104 4.87 -24.51 10.23
C GLU A 104 4.06 -24.20 8.96
N ILE A 105 4.48 -23.18 8.20
CA ILE A 105 3.92 -22.77 6.90
C ILE A 105 5.02 -22.91 5.84
N GLY A 106 5.25 -24.15 5.40
CA GLY A 106 6.39 -24.52 4.57
C GLY A 106 7.71 -24.54 5.34
N SER A 107 8.80 -24.89 4.65
CA SER A 107 10.18 -24.90 5.17
C SER A 107 11.14 -24.25 4.18
N GLU A 108 12.39 -24.02 4.59
CA GLU A 108 13.44 -23.44 3.72
C GLU A 108 13.64 -24.25 2.42
N ASP A 109 13.69 -25.58 2.53
CA ASP A 109 13.80 -26.51 1.40
C ASP A 109 12.46 -26.71 0.64
N CYS A 110 11.32 -26.51 1.30
CA CYS A 110 9.99 -26.70 0.71
C CYS A 110 9.05 -25.53 1.03
N THR A 111 9.23 -24.44 0.29
CA THR A 111 8.38 -23.24 0.40
C THR A 111 6.90 -23.53 0.14
N PHE A 112 6.04 -22.81 0.87
CA PHE A 112 4.59 -22.81 0.74
C PHE A 112 4.16 -22.02 -0.51
N LYS A 113 3.50 -22.71 -1.45
CA LYS A 113 3.12 -22.18 -2.78
C LYS A 113 1.65 -21.76 -2.86
N ARG A 114 0.89 -21.93 -1.78
CA ARG A 114 -0.53 -21.57 -1.67
C ARG A 114 -0.71 -20.21 -1.00
N LYS A 115 -1.94 -19.73 -0.93
CA LYS A 115 -2.30 -18.53 -0.17
C LYS A 115 -2.97 -18.93 1.14
N THR A 116 -2.53 -18.31 2.22
CA THR A 116 -3.17 -18.39 3.54
C THR A 116 -3.36 -16.98 4.07
N HIS A 117 -4.49 -16.74 4.72
CA HIS A 117 -4.73 -15.55 5.53
C HIS A 117 -5.01 -16.00 6.96
N ILE A 118 -4.31 -15.39 7.91
CA ILE A 118 -4.61 -15.51 9.34
C ILE A 118 -5.20 -14.17 9.77
N LEU A 119 -6.53 -14.13 9.90
CA LEU A 119 -7.27 -12.92 10.27
C LEU A 119 -7.45 -12.85 11.79
N LEU A 120 -6.70 -11.97 12.43
CA LEU A 120 -6.75 -11.74 13.87
C LEU A 120 -7.82 -10.69 14.25
N ARG A 121 -8.79 -11.10 15.07
CA ARG A 121 -10.01 -10.34 15.41
C ARG A 121 -10.08 -9.91 16.87
N GLY A 122 -10.98 -8.97 17.14
CA GLY A 122 -11.22 -8.36 18.45
C GLY A 122 -11.37 -6.84 18.37
N MET A 123 -11.85 -6.22 19.44
CA MET A 123 -11.82 -4.76 19.63
C MET A 123 -10.62 -4.38 20.49
N ARG A 124 -10.11 -3.15 20.38
CA ARG A 124 -8.96 -2.69 21.16
C ARG A 124 -9.39 -2.41 22.60
N GLY A 125 -8.63 -2.90 23.58
CA GLY A 125 -8.95 -2.81 25.01
C GLY A 125 -10.08 -3.73 25.47
N GLN A 126 -10.43 -4.74 24.67
CA GLN A 126 -11.45 -5.74 25.01
C GLN A 126 -10.87 -6.91 25.80
N TYR A 127 -9.60 -7.24 25.59
CA TYR A 127 -8.87 -8.27 26.33
C TYR A 127 -7.39 -7.90 26.45
N SER A 128 -6.63 -8.69 27.18
CA SER A 128 -5.16 -8.63 27.14
C SER A 128 -4.63 -9.94 27.71
N ILE A 129 -3.73 -10.61 27.00
CA ILE A 129 -3.21 -11.92 27.41
C ILE A 129 -1.75 -11.77 27.85
N SER A 130 -1.48 -12.29 29.04
CA SER A 130 -0.14 -12.41 29.61
C SER A 130 0.13 -13.84 30.08
N ILE A 131 1.36 -14.31 29.91
CA ILE A 131 1.79 -15.66 30.27
C ILE A 131 3.08 -15.54 31.06
N GLY A 132 3.03 -15.87 32.35
CA GLY A 132 4.08 -15.49 33.28
C GLY A 132 4.30 -13.97 33.25
N GLU A 133 5.54 -13.55 33.01
CA GLU A 133 5.92 -12.14 32.91
C GLU A 133 5.74 -11.54 31.49
N HIS A 134 5.37 -12.34 30.49
CA HIS A 134 5.27 -11.90 29.10
C HIS A 134 3.87 -11.41 28.75
N LEU A 135 3.75 -10.15 28.31
CA LEU A 135 2.52 -9.54 27.84
C LEU A 135 2.42 -9.63 26.31
N PHE A 136 1.48 -10.44 25.80
CA PHE A 136 1.19 -10.55 24.37
C PHE A 136 0.10 -9.57 23.90
N GLY A 137 -0.75 -9.11 24.81
CA GLY A 137 -1.78 -8.10 24.52
C GLY A 137 -2.96 -8.66 23.74
N GLU A 138 -3.28 -8.06 22.60
CA GLU A 138 -4.44 -8.36 21.75
C GLU A 138 -4.01 -8.68 20.32
N LYS A 139 -4.75 -9.54 19.61
CA LYS A 139 -4.55 -9.85 18.17
C LYS A 139 -3.12 -10.26 17.80
N PHE A 140 -2.60 -11.29 18.46
CA PHE A 140 -1.22 -11.74 18.30
C PHE A 140 -1.12 -13.16 17.73
N ILE A 141 0.04 -13.46 17.14
CA ILE A 141 0.61 -14.82 17.07
C ILE A 141 1.80 -14.79 18.02
N GLY A 142 1.70 -15.51 19.14
CA GLY A 142 2.59 -15.39 20.28
C GLY A 142 3.40 -16.65 20.44
N ILE A 143 4.72 -16.53 20.33
CA ILE A 143 5.64 -17.65 20.51
C ILE A 143 6.11 -17.64 21.96
N ALA A 144 5.71 -18.65 22.71
CA ALA A 144 6.06 -18.83 24.10
C ALA A 144 7.45 -19.48 24.23
N PRO A 145 8.10 -19.45 25.42
CA PRO A 145 9.39 -20.10 25.62
C PRO A 145 9.35 -21.59 25.23
N GLY A 146 10.24 -21.99 24.31
CA GLY A 146 10.32 -23.34 23.76
C GLY A 146 9.55 -23.55 22.44
N GLY A 147 8.62 -22.65 22.08
CA GLY A 147 7.87 -22.74 20.84
C GLY A 147 8.63 -22.26 19.60
N THR A 148 8.19 -22.68 18.42
CA THR A 148 8.78 -22.32 17.12
C THR A 148 7.73 -21.87 16.09
N LEU A 149 8.12 -20.95 15.21
CA LEU A 149 7.30 -20.46 14.10
C LEU A 149 8.13 -20.41 12.82
N GLU A 150 7.77 -21.24 11.85
CA GLU A 150 8.39 -21.30 10.53
C GLU A 150 7.40 -20.82 9.47
N ILE A 151 7.77 -19.79 8.69
CA ILE A 151 6.94 -19.26 7.60
C ILE A 151 7.82 -19.04 6.37
N HIS A 152 7.77 -19.97 5.43
CA HIS A 152 8.60 -19.99 4.22
C HIS A 152 7.73 -19.94 2.97
N GLY A 153 7.32 -18.75 2.55
CA GLY A 153 6.61 -18.55 1.30
C GLY A 153 7.53 -18.47 0.08
N GLU A 154 6.94 -18.39 -1.13
CA GLU A 154 7.69 -18.08 -2.35
C GLU A 154 8.51 -16.78 -2.20
N LYS A 155 9.82 -16.86 -2.53
CA LYS A 155 10.72 -15.71 -2.53
C LYS A 155 10.22 -14.62 -3.48
N LYS A 156 9.96 -13.43 -2.96
CA LYS A 156 9.50 -12.26 -3.71
C LYS A 156 10.49 -11.12 -3.56
N LEU A 157 10.96 -10.59 -4.69
CA LEU A 157 11.77 -9.38 -4.73
C LEU A 157 10.93 -8.20 -4.23
N SER A 158 11.20 -7.71 -3.03
CA SER A 158 10.40 -6.66 -2.38
C SER A 158 10.85 -5.24 -2.74
N TRP A 159 12.08 -5.08 -3.20
CA TRP A 159 12.68 -3.82 -3.65
C TRP A 159 13.78 -4.10 -4.68
N THR A 160 14.15 -3.09 -5.47
CA THR A 160 15.30 -3.11 -6.39
C THR A 160 15.82 -1.67 -6.57
N LYS A 161 16.98 -1.50 -7.21
CA LYS A 161 17.58 -0.18 -7.49
C LYS A 161 17.33 0.24 -8.94
N LEU A 162 17.24 1.55 -9.16
CA LEU A 162 17.34 2.13 -10.50
C LEU A 162 18.78 1.98 -11.00
N THR A 163 18.97 1.45 -12.21
CA THR A 163 20.28 1.41 -12.89
C THR A 163 20.56 2.68 -13.70
N LYS A 164 19.54 3.52 -13.92
CA LYS A 164 19.65 4.84 -14.56
C LYS A 164 18.72 5.84 -13.89
N THR A 165 19.17 7.10 -13.81
CA THR A 165 18.34 8.23 -13.35
C THR A 165 17.10 8.35 -14.23
N VAL A 166 15.92 8.50 -13.61
CA VAL A 166 14.68 8.81 -14.34
C VAL A 166 14.80 10.23 -14.90
N PRO A 167 14.65 10.46 -16.21
CA PRO A 167 14.77 11.79 -16.78
C PRO A 167 13.67 12.71 -16.25
N LYS A 168 14.03 13.97 -15.94
CA LYS A 168 13.04 15.00 -15.60
C LYS A 168 12.07 15.17 -16.77
N LEU A 169 10.78 15.22 -16.48
CA LEU A 169 9.76 15.54 -17.47
C LEU A 169 9.83 17.04 -17.82
N ILE A 170 10.02 17.34 -19.10
CA ILE A 170 10.27 18.67 -19.68
C ILE A 170 9.57 18.77 -21.05
N PRO A 171 9.39 19.97 -21.64
CA PRO A 171 8.63 20.10 -22.89
C PRO A 171 9.12 19.22 -24.04
N SER A 172 10.43 19.06 -24.21
CA SER A 172 11.02 18.24 -25.27
C SER A 172 10.86 16.73 -25.10
N ASN A 173 10.43 16.23 -23.93
CA ASN A 173 10.12 14.81 -23.70
C ASN A 173 8.66 14.57 -23.28
N GLY A 174 7.76 15.52 -23.56
CA GLY A 174 6.32 15.33 -23.46
C GLY A 174 5.65 15.90 -22.20
N LEU A 175 6.28 16.85 -21.50
CA LEU A 175 5.53 17.79 -20.65
C LEU A 175 4.75 18.75 -21.54
N VAL A 176 3.46 18.96 -21.28
CA VAL A 176 2.63 19.96 -21.99
C VAL A 176 2.28 21.13 -21.07
N PHE A 177 1.96 20.83 -19.81
CA PHE A 177 1.64 21.84 -18.79
C PHE A 177 2.07 21.38 -17.40
N ASN A 178 2.47 22.33 -16.55
CA ASN A 178 2.82 22.12 -15.15
C ASN A 178 2.36 23.31 -14.30
N HIS A 179 1.50 23.08 -13.32
CA HIS A 179 0.93 24.13 -12.46
C HIS A 179 2.00 25.00 -11.81
N GLN A 180 3.07 24.39 -11.29
CA GLN A 180 4.14 25.06 -10.56
C GLN A 180 4.86 26.16 -11.36
N ASP A 181 4.83 26.08 -12.70
CA ASP A 181 5.45 27.08 -13.58
C ASP A 181 4.48 28.22 -13.97
N SER A 182 3.23 28.19 -13.47
CA SER A 182 2.18 29.17 -13.81
C SER A 182 2.05 30.32 -12.80
N SER A 183 1.44 31.44 -13.22
CA SER A 183 1.09 32.54 -12.32
C SER A 183 0.12 32.11 -11.21
N SER A 184 -0.81 31.20 -11.51
CA SER A 184 -1.79 30.68 -10.56
C SER A 184 -1.16 29.97 -9.37
N ALA A 185 -0.02 29.27 -9.56
CA ALA A 185 0.74 28.62 -8.47
C ALA A 185 1.30 29.60 -7.42
N LYS A 186 1.48 30.87 -7.78
CA LYS A 186 1.85 31.94 -6.83
C LYS A 186 0.63 32.50 -6.09
N MET A 187 -0.57 32.41 -6.69
CA MET A 187 -1.79 32.98 -6.14
C MET A 187 -2.46 32.08 -5.08
N ASN A 188 -2.43 30.77 -5.28
CA ASN A 188 -2.97 29.76 -4.36
C ASN A 188 -1.95 29.29 -3.30
N SER A 189 -0.64 29.60 -3.46
CA SER A 189 0.39 29.20 -2.49
C SER A 189 0.00 29.66 -1.08
N ARG A 190 -0.15 28.69 -0.17
CA ARG A 190 -0.58 28.87 1.22
C ARG A 190 -1.96 29.55 1.40
N LYS A 191 -2.90 29.37 0.47
CA LYS A 191 -4.26 29.91 0.57
C LYS A 191 -5.36 28.88 0.38
N ALA A 192 -6.40 29.02 1.19
CA ALA A 192 -7.62 28.21 1.12
C ALA A 192 -8.48 28.61 -0.07
N GLY A 193 -8.95 27.61 -0.81
CA GLY A 193 -9.87 27.85 -1.91
C GLY A 193 -9.82 26.79 -3.01
N ILE A 194 -10.28 27.19 -4.20
CA ILE A 194 -10.49 26.32 -5.34
C ILE A 194 -9.64 26.79 -6.51
N VAL A 195 -8.77 25.92 -7.02
CA VAL A 195 -8.04 26.18 -8.27
C VAL A 195 -8.77 25.49 -9.41
N VAL A 196 -9.02 26.24 -10.49
CA VAL A 196 -9.68 25.72 -11.69
C VAL A 196 -8.89 26.11 -12.94
N TYR A 197 -8.80 25.15 -13.87
CA TYR A 197 -8.25 25.31 -15.20
C TYR A 197 -9.28 24.86 -16.25
N ALA A 198 -9.33 25.59 -17.36
CA ALA A 198 -9.90 25.13 -18.62
C ALA A 198 -8.77 24.92 -19.64
N PHE A 199 -8.77 23.78 -20.32
CA PHE A 199 -7.80 23.44 -21.36
C PHE A 199 -8.49 23.14 -22.69
N ASP A 200 -7.87 23.61 -23.77
CA ASP A 200 -8.14 23.17 -25.14
C ASP A 200 -7.87 21.66 -25.24
N HIS A 201 -8.87 20.88 -25.66
CA HIS A 201 -8.75 19.43 -25.78
C HIS A 201 -7.81 18.97 -26.90
N ILE A 202 -7.57 19.81 -27.92
CA ILE A 202 -6.72 19.49 -29.06
C ILE A 202 -5.25 19.57 -28.67
N ASN A 203 -4.80 20.72 -28.14
CA ASN A 203 -3.38 20.99 -27.86
C ASN A 203 -3.05 20.97 -26.35
N ALA A 204 -4.01 20.69 -25.47
CA ALA A 204 -3.85 20.72 -24.02
C ALA A 204 -3.32 22.06 -23.47
N ARG A 205 -3.57 23.17 -24.18
CA ARG A 205 -3.19 24.52 -23.77
C ARG A 205 -4.20 25.07 -22.77
N VAL A 206 -3.72 25.79 -21.74
CA VAL A 206 -4.59 26.52 -20.82
C VAL A 206 -5.31 27.64 -21.59
N MET A 207 -6.64 27.57 -21.63
CA MET A 207 -7.50 28.64 -22.17
C MET A 207 -7.74 29.71 -21.10
N SER A 208 -8.02 29.27 -19.88
CA SER A 208 -8.24 30.11 -18.72
C SER A 208 -7.90 29.37 -17.44
N SER A 209 -7.52 30.10 -16.39
CA SER A 209 -7.35 29.55 -15.06
C SER A 209 -7.65 30.62 -14.01
N ARG A 210 -8.17 30.20 -12.86
CA ARG A 210 -8.40 31.10 -11.72
C ARG A 210 -8.26 30.33 -10.41
N PHE A 211 -7.75 31.02 -9.39
CA PHE A 211 -7.88 30.63 -7.99
C PHE A 211 -9.02 31.46 -7.39
N TYR A 212 -9.95 30.77 -6.73
CA TYR A 212 -11.09 31.34 -6.04
C TYR A 212 -10.86 31.23 -4.54
N ASP A 213 -10.85 32.35 -3.81
CA ASP A 213 -10.58 32.42 -2.37
C ASP A 213 -11.88 32.12 -1.60
N ILE A 214 -12.25 30.84 -1.65
CA ILE A 214 -13.43 30.29 -1.02
C ILE A 214 -13.00 29.74 0.34
N GLY A 215 -13.44 30.41 1.41
CA GLY A 215 -13.17 30.03 2.79
C GLY A 215 -12.54 31.14 3.62
N SER A 216 -11.56 31.87 3.08
CA SER A 216 -10.76 32.80 3.91
C SER A 216 -11.48 34.11 4.27
N ILE A 217 -12.33 34.66 3.38
CA ILE A 217 -13.00 35.96 3.59
C ILE A 217 -14.47 35.93 3.14
N PRO A 218 -15.46 36.20 4.02
CA PRO A 218 -16.90 36.09 3.72
C PRO A 218 -17.39 36.90 2.51
N ARG A 219 -16.85 38.10 2.31
CA ARG A 219 -17.28 39.01 1.22
C ARG A 219 -16.76 38.58 -0.15
N LEU A 220 -15.51 38.10 -0.23
CA LEU A 220 -14.92 37.62 -1.48
C LEU A 220 -15.60 36.33 -1.93
N SER A 221 -15.80 35.41 -0.98
CA SER A 221 -16.33 34.06 -1.25
C SER A 221 -17.73 34.04 -1.91
N ARG A 222 -18.59 35.06 -1.68
CA ARG A 222 -19.89 35.19 -2.38
C ARG A 222 -19.73 35.52 -3.86
N THR A 223 -18.86 36.48 -4.19
CA THR A 223 -18.54 36.82 -5.59
C THR A 223 -17.88 35.63 -6.26
N ASP A 224 -16.91 35.01 -5.58
CA ASP A 224 -16.14 33.89 -6.09
C ASP A 224 -16.98 32.63 -6.37
N SER A 225 -17.98 32.29 -5.55
CA SER A 225 -18.93 31.21 -5.87
C SER A 225 -19.72 31.47 -7.16
N SER A 226 -20.15 32.73 -7.38
CA SER A 226 -20.87 33.12 -8.59
C SER A 226 -19.97 33.14 -9.84
N ASP A 227 -18.73 33.63 -9.70
CA ASP A 227 -17.74 33.68 -10.78
C ASP A 227 -17.18 32.29 -11.11
N LEU A 228 -17.11 31.37 -10.15
CA LEU A 228 -16.77 29.96 -10.35
C LEU A 228 -17.89 29.24 -11.10
N THR A 229 -19.15 29.45 -10.69
CA THR A 229 -20.31 28.91 -11.41
C THR A 229 -20.33 29.42 -12.86
N ARG A 230 -20.03 30.71 -13.08
CA ARG A 230 -19.91 31.28 -14.44
C ARG A 230 -18.77 30.64 -15.23
N PHE A 231 -17.57 30.53 -14.66
CA PHE A 231 -16.43 29.87 -15.30
C PHE A 231 -16.79 28.44 -15.77
N ILE A 232 -17.41 27.63 -14.92
CA ILE A 232 -17.83 26.25 -15.26
C ILE A 232 -18.82 26.25 -16.45
N ASN A 233 -19.73 27.21 -16.48
CA ASN A 233 -20.73 27.35 -17.54
C ASN A 233 -20.13 27.89 -18.85
N ASP A 234 -19.13 28.77 -18.77
CA ASP A 234 -18.50 29.44 -19.93
C ASP A 234 -17.44 28.58 -20.65
N VAL A 235 -16.93 27.49 -20.03
CA VAL A 235 -16.09 26.51 -20.74
C VAL A 235 -16.85 25.99 -21.98
N PRO A 236 -16.27 25.98 -23.20
CA PRO A 236 -16.96 25.46 -24.38
C PRO A 236 -17.24 23.95 -24.32
N HIS A 237 -18.06 23.46 -25.25
CA HIS A 237 -18.23 22.02 -25.48
C HIS A 237 -16.88 21.39 -25.92
N ASP A 238 -16.70 20.10 -25.67
CA ASP A 238 -15.47 19.31 -25.93
C ASP A 238 -14.23 19.70 -25.09
N GLU A 239 -14.20 20.87 -24.45
CA GLU A 239 -13.04 21.32 -23.68
C GLU A 239 -12.93 20.67 -22.29
N ILE A 240 -11.71 20.66 -21.75
CA ILE A 240 -11.39 20.01 -20.48
C ILE A 240 -11.43 21.02 -19.35
N ILE A 241 -12.25 20.75 -18.33
CA ILE A 241 -12.25 21.49 -17.07
C ILE A 241 -11.67 20.63 -15.95
N ALA A 242 -10.73 21.19 -15.19
CA ALA A 242 -10.08 20.54 -14.06
C ALA A 242 -10.13 21.45 -12.83
N LEU A 243 -10.42 20.86 -11.66
CA LEU A 243 -10.63 21.54 -10.39
C LEU A 243 -9.96 20.76 -9.26
N ALA A 244 -9.35 21.47 -8.32
CA ALA A 244 -8.81 20.90 -7.09
C ALA A 244 -9.00 21.86 -5.91
N LEU A 245 -9.31 21.32 -4.73
CA LEU A 245 -9.33 22.08 -3.47
C LEU A 245 -7.91 22.23 -2.92
N ASN A 246 -7.61 23.41 -2.38
CA ASN A 246 -6.35 23.73 -1.73
C ASN A 246 -6.62 24.21 -0.31
N GLN A 247 -5.97 23.60 0.69
CA GLN A 247 -6.25 23.81 2.13
C GLN A 247 -7.75 23.63 2.50
N ASN A 248 -8.14 24.11 3.67
CA ASN A 248 -9.50 23.96 4.20
C ASN A 248 -10.49 24.97 3.60
N VAL A 249 -11.48 24.48 2.85
CA VAL A 249 -12.53 25.29 2.19
C VAL A 249 -13.79 25.30 3.06
N GLU A 250 -13.66 25.71 4.32
CA GLU A 250 -14.74 25.74 5.30
C GLU A 250 -15.11 27.18 5.66
N HIS A 251 -16.31 27.64 5.24
CA HIS A 251 -16.93 28.82 5.83
C HIS A 251 -18.47 28.78 5.70
N PRO A 252 -19.24 28.82 6.80
CA PRO A 252 -20.71 28.65 6.78
C PRO A 252 -21.50 29.83 6.17
N ALA A 253 -20.83 30.77 5.49
CA ALA A 253 -21.45 31.97 4.89
C ALA A 253 -21.56 31.89 3.35
N VAL A 254 -21.17 30.75 2.77
CA VAL A 254 -20.92 30.56 1.34
C VAL A 254 -21.86 29.48 0.80
N ASP A 255 -22.74 29.85 -0.13
CA ASP A 255 -23.53 28.85 -0.84
C ASP A 255 -22.73 28.29 -2.02
N LEU A 256 -22.30 27.03 -1.90
CA LEU A 256 -21.64 26.27 -2.97
C LEU A 256 -22.62 25.38 -3.77
N LYS A 257 -23.92 25.35 -3.42
CA LYS A 257 -24.92 24.59 -4.18
C LYS A 257 -24.98 24.95 -5.67
N PRO A 258 -24.81 26.23 -6.11
CA PRO A 258 -24.72 26.57 -7.54
C PRO A 258 -23.52 25.90 -8.23
N VAL A 259 -22.36 25.92 -7.58
CA VAL A 259 -21.12 25.28 -8.06
C VAL A 259 -21.33 23.76 -8.19
N PHE A 260 -21.85 23.10 -7.15
CA PHE A 260 -22.12 21.66 -7.22
C PHE A 260 -23.18 21.30 -8.26
N ARG A 261 -24.19 22.15 -8.50
CA ARG A 261 -25.16 21.94 -9.59
C ARG A 261 -24.48 22.02 -10.96
N ALA A 262 -23.60 22.99 -11.18
CA ALA A 262 -22.84 23.12 -12.43
C ALA A 262 -21.90 21.91 -12.63
N LEU A 263 -21.20 21.48 -11.57
CA LEU A 263 -20.35 20.28 -11.60
C LEU A 263 -21.17 19.00 -11.86
N ARG A 264 -22.37 18.83 -11.26
CA ARG A 264 -23.26 17.69 -11.53
C ARG A 264 -23.66 17.63 -13.02
N GLY A 265 -23.85 18.79 -13.67
CA GLY A 265 -24.06 18.87 -15.12
C GLY A 265 -22.88 18.38 -15.98
N LEU A 266 -21.68 18.26 -15.38
CA LEU A 266 -20.47 17.68 -15.98
C LEU A 266 -20.22 16.23 -15.55
N GLY A 267 -21.18 15.58 -14.88
CA GLY A 267 -21.06 14.21 -14.38
C GLY A 267 -20.35 14.10 -13.02
N PHE A 268 -20.17 15.19 -12.26
CA PHE A 268 -19.76 15.10 -10.86
C PHE A 268 -20.83 14.35 -10.06
N ASN A 269 -20.45 13.25 -9.44
CA ASN A 269 -21.35 12.39 -8.67
C ASN A 269 -20.63 11.86 -7.44
N LEU A 270 -20.23 12.74 -6.54
CA LEU A 270 -19.89 12.33 -5.17
C LEU A 270 -21.18 12.29 -4.36
N GLU A 271 -21.56 11.10 -3.91
CA GLU A 271 -22.70 10.87 -2.98
C GLU A 271 -22.47 11.54 -1.61
N TYR A 272 -21.21 11.85 -1.30
CA TYR A 272 -20.86 12.75 -0.21
C TYR A 272 -21.25 14.17 -0.61
N GLU A 273 -22.40 14.63 -0.12
CA GLU A 273 -22.76 16.04 -0.24
C GLU A 273 -21.70 16.90 0.45
N ILE A 274 -20.93 17.63 -0.35
CA ILE A 274 -20.10 18.74 0.12
C ILE A 274 -21.01 19.95 0.46
N THR A 275 -22.17 19.70 1.08
CA THR A 275 -23.05 20.74 1.64
C THR A 275 -22.45 21.39 2.87
N HIS A 276 -21.46 20.75 3.50
CA HIS A 276 -20.80 21.24 4.70
C HIS A 276 -19.26 21.26 4.63
N GLY A 277 -18.65 20.73 3.56
CA GLY A 277 -17.20 20.78 3.31
C GLY A 277 -16.36 20.50 4.55
N HIS A 278 -16.34 19.25 5.01
CA HIS A 278 -15.68 18.90 6.26
C HIS A 278 -14.22 19.36 6.27
N SER A 279 -13.79 19.87 7.42
CA SER A 279 -12.50 20.50 7.59
C SER A 279 -11.39 19.60 7.04
N ASN A 280 -10.67 20.09 6.02
CA ASN A 280 -9.51 19.41 5.40
C ASN A 280 -9.79 18.22 4.43
N ASP A 281 -10.99 18.09 3.87
CA ASP A 281 -11.22 17.15 2.76
C ASP A 281 -10.34 17.47 1.54
N ALA A 282 -9.61 16.49 1.01
CA ALA A 282 -8.93 16.63 -0.28
C ALA A 282 -9.88 16.20 -1.42
N VAL A 283 -10.13 17.10 -2.38
CA VAL A 283 -11.03 16.83 -3.51
C VAL A 283 -10.40 17.28 -4.83
N VAL A 284 -10.56 16.43 -5.85
CA VAL A 284 -10.18 16.71 -7.23
C VAL A 284 -11.30 16.28 -8.19
N PHE A 285 -11.46 17.05 -9.27
CA PHE A 285 -12.42 16.80 -10.33
C PHE A 285 -11.83 17.16 -11.69
N ILE A 286 -12.08 16.34 -12.71
CA ILE A 286 -11.75 16.65 -14.10
C ILE A 286 -12.79 16.04 -15.04
N ALA A 287 -13.25 16.81 -16.00
CA ALA A 287 -14.25 16.40 -16.99
C ALA A 287 -13.94 16.99 -18.36
N GLN A 288 -14.34 16.27 -19.41
CA GLN A 288 -14.51 16.84 -20.74
C GLN A 288 -15.98 17.26 -20.90
N LYS A 289 -16.22 18.55 -21.18
CA LYS A 289 -17.57 19.10 -21.23
C LYS A 289 -18.34 18.53 -22.42
N GLY A 290 -19.57 18.05 -22.16
CA GLY A 290 -20.37 17.32 -23.14
C GLY A 290 -20.15 15.80 -23.18
N HIS A 291 -19.14 15.28 -22.46
CA HIS A 291 -18.78 13.85 -22.49
C HIS A 291 -18.83 13.21 -21.10
N PRO A 292 -20.00 12.76 -20.60
CA PRO A 292 -20.16 12.26 -19.23
C PRO A 292 -19.26 11.07 -18.86
N HIS A 293 -18.83 10.26 -19.83
CA HIS A 293 -17.89 9.15 -19.60
C HIS A 293 -16.44 9.60 -19.38
N ASN A 294 -16.11 10.81 -19.85
CA ASN A 294 -14.79 11.44 -19.72
C ASN A 294 -14.70 12.32 -18.45
N THR A 295 -15.39 11.89 -17.40
CA THR A 295 -15.36 12.52 -16.07
C THR A 295 -14.66 11.62 -15.05
N LYS A 296 -13.84 12.23 -14.19
CA LYS A 296 -13.07 11.60 -13.12
C LYS A 296 -13.04 12.52 -11.90
N GLN A 297 -13.16 11.92 -10.73
CA GLN A 297 -13.21 12.62 -9.45
C GLN A 297 -12.56 11.75 -8.37
N ALA A 298 -12.04 12.37 -7.32
CA ALA A 298 -11.65 11.66 -6.12
C ALA A 298 -11.86 12.56 -4.89
N LEU A 299 -12.25 11.93 -3.79
CA LEU A 299 -12.39 12.51 -2.46
C LEU A 299 -11.57 11.64 -1.50
N SER A 300 -10.72 12.29 -0.71
CA SER A 300 -10.09 11.70 0.48
C SER A 300 -10.65 12.48 1.67
N PRO A 301 -11.68 11.94 2.37
CA PRO A 301 -12.33 12.66 3.44
C PRO A 301 -11.41 12.77 4.67
N TYR A 302 -11.63 13.79 5.49
CA TYR A 302 -10.89 13.97 6.75
C TYR A 302 -11.24 12.89 7.78
N VAL A 303 -10.23 12.15 8.23
CA VAL A 303 -10.37 11.01 9.15
C VAL A 303 -9.36 11.07 10.32
N LYS A 304 -9.03 12.28 10.79
CA LYS A 304 -8.03 12.53 11.85
C LYS A 304 -6.64 11.91 11.57
N THR A 305 -6.25 11.82 10.30
CA THR A 305 -4.90 11.46 9.85
C THR A 305 -4.03 12.70 9.65
N ASP A 306 -2.71 12.54 9.55
CA ASP A 306 -1.77 13.65 9.35
C ASP A 306 -2.00 14.42 8.03
N PHE A 307 -2.55 13.76 7.01
CA PHE A 307 -2.86 14.35 5.71
C PHE A 307 -4.07 13.70 5.04
N GLN A 308 -4.64 14.40 4.05
CA GLN A 308 -5.54 13.85 3.01
C GLN A 308 -4.90 14.02 1.64
N HIS A 309 -5.18 13.10 0.72
CA HIS A 309 -4.59 13.12 -0.62
C HIS A 309 -5.55 12.52 -1.66
N ALA A 310 -6.04 13.35 -2.57
CA ALA A 310 -6.91 12.95 -3.66
C ALA A 310 -6.22 13.19 -5.00
N THR A 311 -6.32 12.22 -5.92
CA THR A 311 -5.75 12.30 -7.26
C THR A 311 -6.73 11.79 -8.31
N ALA A 312 -6.75 12.44 -9.47
CA ALA A 312 -7.53 12.01 -10.62
C ALA A 312 -6.68 12.09 -11.89
N THR A 313 -7.06 11.32 -12.90
CA THR A 313 -6.39 11.29 -14.20
C THR A 313 -7.41 11.10 -15.30
N LEU A 314 -7.41 12.02 -16.28
CA LEU A 314 -8.17 11.89 -17.51
C LEU A 314 -7.20 11.78 -18.69
N THR A 315 -7.59 11.07 -19.74
CA THR A 315 -6.84 11.00 -21.01
C THR A 315 -7.80 11.31 -22.14
N VAL A 316 -7.47 12.33 -22.95
CA VAL A 316 -8.22 12.77 -24.13
C VAL A 316 -7.22 12.99 -25.26
N GLY A 317 -7.48 12.40 -26.42
CA GLY A 317 -6.52 12.36 -27.53
C GLY A 317 -5.17 11.80 -27.10
N ASN A 318 -4.09 12.50 -27.43
CA ASN A 318 -2.72 12.14 -27.02
C ASN A 318 -2.30 12.77 -25.68
N HIS A 319 -3.22 13.38 -24.93
CA HIS A 319 -2.93 14.11 -23.70
C HIS A 319 -3.47 13.40 -22.46
N ARG A 320 -2.62 13.26 -21.44
CA ARG A 320 -2.97 12.79 -20.11
C ARG A 320 -2.84 13.93 -19.11
N TYR A 321 -3.98 14.27 -18.53
CA TYR A 321 -4.16 15.27 -17.48
C TYR A 321 -4.11 14.54 -16.13
N SER A 322 -3.26 14.99 -15.21
CA SER A 322 -3.14 14.45 -13.86
C SER A 322 -3.32 15.61 -12.87
N ILE A 323 -4.18 15.42 -11.87
CA ILE A 323 -4.48 16.44 -10.86
C ILE A 323 -4.38 15.87 -9.45
N GLU A 324 -3.87 16.69 -8.54
CA GLU A 324 -3.61 16.38 -7.13
C GLU A 324 -4.20 17.47 -6.24
N SER A 325 -4.83 17.04 -5.14
CA SER A 325 -5.12 17.85 -3.95
C SER A 325 -4.48 17.14 -2.77
N PHE A 326 -3.57 17.82 -2.08
CA PHE A 326 -2.88 17.32 -0.90
C PHE A 326 -3.06 18.32 0.25
N ILE A 327 -3.63 17.84 1.34
CA ILE A 327 -3.92 18.65 2.53
C ILE A 327 -3.07 18.11 3.68
N ASP A 328 -2.24 18.96 4.29
CA ASP A 328 -1.45 18.65 5.48
C ASP A 328 -2.16 19.23 6.70
N ASN A 329 -2.58 18.36 7.63
CA ASN A 329 -3.35 18.73 8.81
C ASN A 329 -2.48 19.19 9.98
N ALA A 330 -1.18 18.89 9.95
CA ALA A 330 -0.23 19.38 10.93
C ALA A 330 0.26 20.79 10.57
N ASN A 331 0.37 21.10 9.28
CA ASN A 331 0.71 22.43 8.78
C ASN A 331 0.07 22.72 7.42
N SER A 332 -1.00 23.53 7.43
CA SER A 332 -1.73 23.90 6.21
C SER A 332 -0.87 24.58 5.15
N ASP A 333 0.24 25.26 5.50
CA ASP A 333 1.18 25.86 4.54
C ASP A 333 1.89 24.84 3.62
N ASN A 334 1.92 23.56 4.03
CA ASN A 334 2.46 22.46 3.21
C ASN A 334 1.41 21.86 2.24
N SER A 335 0.14 22.25 2.40
CA SER A 335 -0.94 21.84 1.49
C SER A 335 -0.71 22.43 0.11
N ARG A 336 -1.09 21.69 -0.92
CA ARG A 336 -0.87 22.05 -2.32
C ARG A 336 -1.90 21.42 -3.21
N VAL A 337 -2.04 22.01 -4.40
CA VAL A 337 -2.59 21.35 -5.57
C VAL A 337 -1.51 21.25 -6.64
N ASP A 338 -1.64 20.26 -7.51
CA ASP A 338 -0.81 20.15 -8.71
C ASP A 338 -1.67 19.78 -9.90
N PHE A 339 -1.40 20.41 -11.05
CA PHE A 339 -2.05 20.13 -12.32
C PHE A 339 -0.95 19.91 -13.35
N ARG A 340 -0.91 18.74 -13.96
CA ARG A 340 0.10 18.40 -14.96
C ARG A 340 -0.54 17.79 -16.18
N VAL A 341 -0.19 18.29 -17.36
CA VAL A 341 -0.59 17.68 -18.63
C VAL A 341 0.65 17.18 -19.36
N THR A 342 0.54 15.98 -19.91
CA THR A 342 1.64 15.19 -20.46
C THR A 342 1.18 14.49 -21.72
N SER A 343 2.08 14.12 -22.63
CA SER A 343 1.73 13.18 -23.69
C SER A 343 1.49 11.77 -23.10
N VAL A 344 0.60 10.99 -23.71
CA VAL A 344 0.30 9.62 -23.26
C VAL A 344 1.56 8.74 -23.27
N ALA A 345 2.46 8.96 -24.22
CA ALA A 345 3.77 8.31 -24.29
C ALA A 345 4.67 8.66 -23.09
N ALA A 346 4.75 9.95 -22.71
CA ALA A 346 5.60 10.39 -21.61
C ALA A 346 5.03 10.10 -20.21
N SER A 347 3.71 9.91 -20.11
CA SER A 347 3.02 9.60 -18.85
C SER A 347 3.32 8.20 -18.27
N HIS A 348 4.09 7.37 -18.99
CA HIS A 348 4.48 6.01 -18.61
C HIS A 348 6.02 5.87 -18.67
N PRO A 349 6.77 6.39 -17.67
CA PRO A 349 8.23 6.35 -17.71
C PRO A 349 8.76 4.91 -17.64
N ILE A 350 9.69 4.58 -18.53
CA ILE A 350 10.38 3.28 -18.52
C ILE A 350 11.49 3.34 -17.48
N LEU A 351 11.32 2.59 -16.38
CA LEU A 351 12.38 2.42 -15.39
C LEU A 351 13.40 1.39 -15.87
N ASN A 352 14.69 1.67 -15.64
CA ASN A 352 15.76 0.68 -15.79
C ASN A 352 16.07 0.19 -14.38
N LEU A 353 15.85 -1.09 -14.09
CA LEU A 353 16.00 -1.69 -12.76
C LEU A 353 17.23 -2.61 -12.73
N LEU A 354 17.72 -2.93 -11.53
CA LEU A 354 18.91 -3.75 -11.33
C LEU A 354 18.60 -5.25 -11.39
N ASP A 355 17.48 -5.63 -10.79
CA ASP A 355 17.08 -7.03 -10.57
C ASP A 355 15.90 -7.41 -11.48
N ASP A 356 15.69 -8.71 -11.69
CA ASP A 356 14.52 -9.17 -12.45
C ASP A 356 13.22 -8.98 -11.66
N VAL A 357 12.36 -8.10 -12.16
CA VAL A 357 11.02 -7.81 -11.65
C VAL A 357 9.91 -8.54 -12.41
N SER A 358 10.22 -9.61 -13.15
CA SER A 358 9.24 -10.44 -13.86
C SER A 358 8.10 -10.93 -12.97
N THR A 359 8.36 -11.16 -11.68
CA THR A 359 7.38 -11.54 -10.65
C THR A 359 6.43 -10.41 -10.23
N TRP A 360 6.72 -9.15 -10.59
CA TRP A 360 5.86 -8.01 -10.26
C TRP A 360 4.67 -7.92 -11.22
N ASN A 361 3.49 -7.71 -10.65
CA ASN A 361 2.23 -7.72 -11.39
C ASN A 361 1.74 -6.31 -11.75
N PRO A 362 1.20 -6.10 -12.96
CA PRO A 362 0.51 -4.86 -13.34
C PRO A 362 -0.50 -4.38 -12.30
N GLY A 363 -0.60 -3.06 -12.14
CA GLY A 363 -1.50 -2.42 -11.16
C GLY A 363 -1.05 -2.46 -9.70
N LYS A 364 0.07 -3.13 -9.35
CA LYS A 364 0.70 -2.95 -8.04
C LYS A 364 1.38 -1.57 -7.96
N LYS A 365 1.07 -0.82 -6.89
CA LYS A 365 1.69 0.48 -6.62
C LYS A 365 3.12 0.28 -6.15
N LEU A 366 4.08 0.86 -6.86
CA LEU A 366 5.45 0.99 -6.38
C LEU A 366 5.59 2.20 -5.46
N LYS A 367 6.54 2.14 -4.51
CA LYS A 367 7.02 3.29 -3.75
C LYS A 367 8.47 3.55 -4.15
N ALA A 368 8.79 4.78 -4.52
CA ALA A 368 10.16 5.20 -4.78
C ALA A 368 10.71 5.94 -3.56
N GLN A 369 11.84 5.48 -3.02
CA GLN A 369 12.60 6.21 -2.01
C GLN A 369 13.67 7.03 -2.73
N MET A 370 13.66 8.35 -2.55
CA MET A 370 14.56 9.26 -3.25
C MET A 370 15.63 9.77 -2.27
N TYR A 371 16.89 9.42 -2.53
CA TYR A 371 18.02 9.85 -1.71
C TYR A 371 18.65 11.13 -2.28
N TRP A 372 18.72 12.18 -1.47
CA TRP A 372 19.49 13.38 -1.78
C TRP A 372 20.91 13.25 -1.21
N LEU A 373 21.90 13.14 -2.11
CA LEU A 373 23.32 13.23 -1.76
C LEU A 373 23.76 14.70 -1.76
N LEU A 374 23.81 15.32 -0.59
CA LEU A 374 24.45 16.62 -0.40
C LEU A 374 25.97 16.45 -0.36
N LEU A 375 26.62 16.68 -1.50
CA LEU A 375 28.08 16.77 -1.58
C LEU A 375 28.57 18.06 -0.92
N LYS A 376 28.86 18.03 0.39
CA LYS A 376 29.82 18.96 0.99
C LYS A 376 31.22 18.36 0.88
N PRO A 377 32.25 19.14 0.53
CA PRO A 377 33.62 18.64 0.49
C PRO A 377 34.00 18.10 1.88
N SER A 378 34.54 16.88 1.91
CA SER A 378 35.02 16.11 3.08
C SER A 378 34.02 15.34 3.98
N LYS A 379 32.68 15.44 3.85
CA LYS A 379 31.76 14.54 4.59
C LYS A 379 30.50 14.15 3.79
N PHE A 380 30.34 12.85 3.53
CA PHE A 380 29.07 12.29 3.05
C PHE A 380 28.06 12.27 4.20
N ILE A 381 26.94 12.99 4.04
CA ILE A 381 25.79 12.91 4.93
C ILE A 381 24.57 12.61 4.07
N ILE A 382 23.98 11.43 4.29
CA ILE A 382 22.71 11.04 3.66
C ILE A 382 21.60 11.62 4.53
N PHE A 383 20.80 12.53 3.97
CA PHE A 383 19.57 13.00 4.61
C PHE A 383 18.38 12.26 4.03
N GLU A 384 17.65 11.54 4.88
CA GLU A 384 16.32 11.05 4.54
C GLU A 384 15.29 12.16 4.79
N LYS A 385 14.78 12.78 3.72
CA LYS A 385 13.61 13.64 3.77
C LYS A 385 12.67 13.34 2.61
N THR A 386 11.40 13.17 2.95
CA THR A 386 10.24 12.90 2.07
C THR A 386 10.31 11.65 1.19
N SER A 387 9.59 10.61 1.63
CA SER A 387 9.10 9.54 0.76
C SER A 387 8.11 10.12 -0.27
N LEU A 388 8.55 10.34 -1.51
CA LEU A 388 7.67 10.79 -2.58
C LEU A 388 6.84 9.59 -3.10
N LEU A 389 5.52 9.62 -2.91
CA LEU A 389 4.64 8.52 -3.35
C LEU A 389 4.40 8.55 -4.88
N VAL A 390 5.43 8.21 -5.66
CA VAL A 390 5.32 8.05 -7.11
C VAL A 390 4.62 6.74 -7.43
N ILE A 391 3.28 6.77 -7.54
CA ILE A 391 2.48 5.60 -7.94
C ILE A 391 2.73 5.31 -9.43
N LEU A 392 3.67 4.42 -9.70
CA LEU A 392 3.92 3.90 -11.05
C LEU A 392 3.07 2.67 -11.32
N ASN A 393 2.22 2.73 -12.33
CA ASN A 393 1.50 1.56 -12.84
C ASN A 393 2.44 0.73 -13.71
N ILE A 394 2.77 -0.47 -13.25
CA ILE A 394 3.54 -1.44 -14.01
C ILE A 394 2.75 -1.83 -15.27
N ARG A 395 3.36 -1.62 -16.45
CA ARG A 395 3.01 -2.28 -17.71
C ARG A 395 4.22 -3.09 -18.16
N LYS A 396 4.02 -4.39 -18.40
CA LYS A 396 5.04 -5.22 -19.06
C LYS A 396 5.05 -4.91 -20.56
N ARG A 397 6.22 -5.02 -21.20
CA ARG A 397 6.36 -5.14 -22.65
C ARG A 397 6.63 -6.61 -22.98
#